data_AF-A0A8D8Z0L0-F1
#
_entry.id   AF-A0A8D8Z0L0-F1
#
_cell.length_a   1.000
_cell.length_b   1.000
_cell.length_c   1.000
_cell.angle_alpha   90.00
_cell.angle_beta   90.00
_cell.angle_gamma   90.00
#
_symmetry.space_group_name_H-M   'P 1'
#
loop_
_entity.id
_entity.type
_entity.pdbx_description
1 polymer ?
#
loop_
_entity_poly.entity_id
_entity_poly.type
_entity_poly.pdbx_seq_one_letter_code
_entity_poly.pdbx_strand_id
1 'polypeptide(L)'
;MLERLIAWVLNNYLGKYVENLNTDQLSVALLQGAVELENLPLKKNALRQVGIPVEIKSGYIGKVKLQVPVSQFRSAPWVICIEQLYVVAGPVSMAQWDEELEEKAAQEYKIMLLDALEARWRTETESACYYSSSYSSWLSYGTSFMTNIVENLQLNITDVHIRYEDELTVPGSMFAMGIAIDSLEAQSCDDQWVPGLSKSDLGHSFKLVQMNNLSIYWDSLDQGGNLWNNLSNAELAARIKQESKGHNYILSPVSAHAHLKKNLSEQPIRSKSQPRIFCDLHLDNVPLHVTDLQYSQIVGCLKGLKRLQKSQQYQKFRPACPVRGNARLWWQYAFHCCQYARNGDMVVAKNWQQCLKRGRDNVQYVELYCKILNGQPGYVNLSVDEKQVKEDMESDRGYEELKTLR
;
A
#
# COMPACT_ATOMS: atom_id res chain seq x y z
N MET A 1 7.73 -27.28 -0.10
CA MET A 1 7.39 -26.29 -1.17
C MET A 1 6.27 -25.37 -0.73
N LEU A 2 5.14 -25.89 -0.22
CA LEU A 2 4.02 -25.09 0.31
C LEU A 2 4.44 -24.17 1.48
N GLU A 3 5.26 -24.65 2.41
CA GLU A 3 5.81 -23.86 3.51
C GLU A 3 6.59 -22.63 3.03
N ARG A 4 7.50 -22.82 2.06
CA ARG A 4 8.28 -21.73 1.45
C ARG A 4 7.38 -20.71 0.75
N LEU A 5 6.30 -21.17 0.12
CA LEU A 5 5.31 -20.35 -0.55
C LEU A 5 4.56 -19.46 0.45
N ILE A 6 4.07 -20.06 1.53
CA ILE A 6 3.29 -19.35 2.55
C ILE A 6 4.18 -18.39 3.35
N ALA A 7 5.38 -18.83 3.75
CA ALA A 7 6.36 -17.94 4.39
C ALA A 7 6.71 -16.75 3.48
N TRP A 8 6.89 -16.97 2.17
CA TRP A 8 7.11 -15.91 1.21
C TRP A 8 5.89 -14.97 1.07
N VAL A 9 4.66 -15.50 1.02
CA VAL A 9 3.42 -14.70 0.96
C VAL A 9 3.29 -13.82 2.21
N LEU A 10 3.46 -14.41 3.39
CA LEU A 10 3.42 -13.65 4.65
C LEU A 10 4.50 -12.56 4.67
N ASN A 11 5.73 -12.86 4.23
CA ASN A 11 6.79 -11.86 4.13
C ASN A 11 6.48 -10.73 3.15
N ASN A 12 5.96 -11.07 1.98
CA ASN A 12 5.75 -10.09 0.92
C ASN A 12 4.48 -9.24 1.12
N TYR A 13 3.45 -9.78 1.78
CA TYR A 13 2.19 -9.07 2.03
C TYR A 13 2.11 -8.48 3.44
N LEU A 14 2.50 -9.21 4.50
CA LEU A 14 2.51 -8.68 5.88
C LEU A 14 3.85 -8.05 6.26
N GLY A 15 4.97 -8.63 5.83
CA GLY A 15 6.31 -8.16 6.21
C GLY A 15 6.66 -6.75 5.72
N LYS A 16 5.89 -6.18 4.79
CA LYS A 16 5.99 -4.77 4.38
C LYS A 16 5.39 -3.80 5.39
N TYR A 17 4.38 -4.23 6.14
CA TYR A 17 3.63 -3.37 7.05
C TYR A 17 3.93 -3.62 8.53
N VAL A 18 4.46 -4.80 8.89
CA VAL A 18 4.69 -5.24 10.27
C VAL A 18 6.18 -5.30 10.62
N GLU A 19 6.56 -4.88 11.83
CA GLU A 19 7.94 -5.00 12.34
C GLU A 19 8.23 -6.41 12.89
N ASN A 20 9.49 -6.84 12.80
CA ASN A 20 10.02 -8.05 13.47
C ASN A 20 9.26 -9.35 13.18
N LEU A 21 8.76 -9.54 11.94
CA LEU A 21 8.11 -10.78 11.53
C LEU A 21 9.14 -11.92 11.47
N ASN A 22 9.13 -12.81 12.46
CA ASN A 22 10.06 -13.95 12.52
C ASN A 22 9.58 -15.09 11.60
N THR A 23 10.27 -15.23 10.47
CA THR A 23 9.95 -16.19 9.41
C THR A 23 10.15 -17.64 9.81
N ASP A 24 11.05 -17.89 10.75
CA ASP A 24 11.48 -19.24 11.09
C ASP A 24 10.46 -19.90 12.02
N GLN A 25 9.85 -19.12 12.91
CA GLN A 25 8.75 -19.58 13.77
C GLN A 25 7.46 -19.88 12.98
N LEU A 26 7.21 -19.08 11.92
CA LEU A 26 6.10 -19.28 11.00
C LEU A 26 6.18 -20.62 10.27
N SER A 27 7.39 -21.05 9.89
CA SER A 27 7.61 -22.32 9.16
C SER A 27 7.20 -23.56 9.97
N VAL A 28 7.33 -23.53 11.29
CA VAL A 28 7.01 -24.65 12.18
C VAL A 28 5.49 -24.77 12.41
N ALA A 29 4.78 -23.65 12.55
CA ALA A 29 3.32 -23.64 12.70
C ALA A 29 2.59 -24.11 11.41
N LEU A 30 3.18 -23.83 10.24
CA LEU A 30 2.64 -24.24 8.94
C LEU A 30 2.52 -25.76 8.76
N LEU A 31 3.36 -26.55 9.42
CA LEU A 31 3.27 -28.02 9.41
C LEU A 31 1.96 -28.55 10.01
N GLN A 32 1.32 -27.76 10.87
CA GLN A 32 0.04 -28.11 11.53
C GLN A 32 -1.18 -27.56 10.76
N GLY A 33 -0.98 -26.85 9.65
CA GLY A 33 -2.05 -26.32 8.79
C GLY A 33 -2.71 -25.03 9.29
N ALA A 34 -2.22 -24.43 10.36
CA ALA A 34 -2.68 -23.13 10.84
C ALA A 34 -1.51 -22.30 11.35
N VAL A 35 -1.48 -21.02 10.96
CA VAL A 35 -0.56 -20.03 11.47
C VAL A 35 -1.35 -18.99 12.24
N GLU A 36 -0.90 -18.67 13.45
CA GLU A 36 -1.43 -17.58 14.24
C GLU A 36 -0.27 -16.67 14.65
N LEU A 37 -0.43 -15.38 14.36
CA LEU A 37 0.45 -14.31 14.76
C LEU A 37 -0.34 -13.35 15.64
N GLU A 38 0.26 -12.91 16.74
CA GLU A 38 -0.41 -12.02 17.70
C GLU A 38 0.46 -10.80 18.00
N ASN A 39 -0.21 -9.69 18.33
CA ASN A 39 0.41 -8.43 18.76
C ASN A 39 1.49 -7.92 17.80
N LEU A 40 1.15 -7.87 16.52
CA LEU A 40 2.07 -7.46 15.45
C LEU A 40 2.18 -5.93 15.36
N PRO A 41 3.31 -5.31 15.74
CA PRO A 41 3.50 -3.87 15.64
C PRO A 41 3.60 -3.42 14.17
N LEU A 42 2.97 -2.28 13.83
CA LEU A 42 3.03 -1.71 12.49
C LEU A 42 4.27 -0.82 12.32
N LYS A 43 4.92 -0.91 11.15
CA LYS A 43 6.05 -0.04 10.78
C LYS A 43 5.58 1.40 10.68
N LYS A 44 6.36 2.35 11.22
CA LYS A 44 6.11 3.79 11.06
C LYS A 44 5.91 4.22 9.59
N ASN A 45 6.63 3.57 8.68
CA ASN A 45 6.66 3.87 7.25
C ASN A 45 5.66 3.05 6.43
N ALA A 46 4.81 2.24 7.05
CA ALA A 46 3.86 1.35 6.36
C ALA A 46 2.91 2.09 5.39
N LEU A 47 2.54 3.34 5.70
CA LEU A 47 1.65 4.15 4.87
C LEU A 47 2.35 4.95 3.76
N ARG A 48 3.69 4.94 3.69
CA ARG A 48 4.44 5.71 2.68
C ARG A 48 4.14 5.28 1.24
N GLN A 49 3.80 4.00 1.03
CA GLN A 49 3.42 3.46 -0.29
C GLN A 49 2.15 4.09 -0.85
N VAL A 50 1.29 4.66 0.00
CA VAL A 50 0.07 5.36 -0.42
C VAL A 50 0.38 6.71 -1.07
N GLY A 51 1.62 7.21 -0.94
CA GLY A 51 2.08 8.44 -1.61
C GLY A 51 1.61 9.73 -0.93
N ILE A 52 1.21 9.66 0.34
CA ILE A 52 0.75 10.78 1.16
C ILE A 52 1.76 10.99 2.31
N PRO A 53 2.10 12.25 2.71
CA PRO A 53 3.10 12.53 3.75
C PRO A 53 2.55 12.27 5.16
N VAL A 54 2.26 11.01 5.45
CA VAL A 54 1.66 10.52 6.70
C VAL A 54 2.51 9.38 7.24
N GLU A 55 2.70 9.37 8.55
CA GLU A 55 3.40 8.32 9.29
C GLU A 55 2.50 7.71 10.36
N ILE A 56 2.76 6.44 10.69
CA ILE A 56 2.10 5.78 11.80
C ILE A 56 2.75 6.25 13.12
N LYS A 57 1.94 6.83 14.00
CA LYS A 57 2.33 7.27 15.34
C LYS A 57 2.17 6.17 16.38
N SER A 58 1.16 5.32 16.22
CA SER A 58 0.91 4.13 17.03
C SER A 58 0.04 3.17 16.23
N GLY A 59 0.31 1.87 16.26
CA GLY A 59 -0.55 0.93 15.55
C GLY A 59 -0.05 -0.50 15.64
N TYR A 60 -1.00 -1.43 15.66
CA TYR A 60 -0.71 -2.85 15.73
C TYR A 60 -1.87 -3.65 15.11
N ILE A 61 -1.59 -4.92 14.83
CA ILE A 61 -2.60 -5.92 14.50
C ILE A 61 -2.65 -6.90 15.67
N GLY A 62 -3.80 -7.02 16.33
CA GLY A 62 -3.95 -7.88 17.51
C GLY A 62 -3.77 -9.35 17.18
N LYS A 63 -4.41 -9.83 16.11
CA LYS A 63 -4.26 -11.22 15.66
C LYS A 63 -4.36 -11.34 14.15
N VAL A 64 -3.48 -12.15 13.56
CA VAL A 64 -3.56 -12.61 12.17
C VAL A 64 -3.53 -14.13 12.18
N LYS A 65 -4.58 -14.75 11.66
CA LYS A 65 -4.72 -16.20 11.54
C LYS A 65 -4.83 -16.58 10.08
N LEU A 66 -3.99 -17.52 9.65
CA LEU A 66 -4.02 -18.11 8.32
C LEU A 66 -4.24 -19.61 8.46
N GLN A 67 -5.40 -20.09 8.03
CA GLN A 67 -5.71 -21.51 7.97
C GLN A 67 -5.53 -22.02 6.55
N VAL A 68 -4.64 -23.00 6.39
CA VAL A 68 -4.33 -23.61 5.11
C VAL A 68 -4.77 -25.07 5.13
N PRO A 69 -5.68 -25.48 4.24
CA PRO A 69 -6.13 -26.87 4.21
C PRO A 69 -5.05 -27.75 3.57
N VAL A 70 -4.08 -28.21 4.37
CA VAL A 70 -2.87 -28.92 3.88
C VAL A 70 -3.20 -30.14 3.03
N SER A 71 -4.22 -30.90 3.40
CA SER A 71 -4.67 -32.09 2.67
C SER A 71 -5.42 -31.79 1.37
N GLN A 72 -6.04 -30.61 1.26
CA GLN A 72 -6.89 -30.20 0.13
C GLN A 72 -6.57 -28.78 -0.34
N PHE A 73 -5.29 -28.41 -0.39
CA PHE A 73 -4.85 -27.01 -0.52
C PHE A 73 -5.31 -26.31 -1.82
N ARG A 74 -5.70 -27.09 -2.85
CA ARG A 74 -6.19 -26.58 -4.14
C ARG A 74 -7.71 -26.36 -4.18
N SER A 75 -8.45 -27.14 -3.41
CA SER A 75 -9.91 -27.23 -3.53
C SER A 75 -10.63 -26.67 -2.29
N ALA A 76 -10.05 -26.82 -1.11
CA ALA A 76 -10.60 -26.30 0.12
C ALA A 76 -10.25 -24.82 0.33
N PRO A 77 -11.13 -24.05 1.01
CA PRO A 77 -10.93 -22.62 1.20
C PRO A 77 -9.78 -22.32 2.15
N TRP A 78 -9.00 -21.30 1.79
CA TRP A 78 -8.00 -20.71 2.68
C TRP A 78 -8.68 -19.62 3.49
N VAL A 79 -8.57 -19.67 4.81
CA VAL A 79 -9.23 -18.70 5.69
C VAL A 79 -8.17 -17.76 6.28
N ILE A 80 -8.33 -16.47 6.01
CA ILE A 80 -7.52 -15.40 6.60
C ILE A 80 -8.39 -14.63 7.57
N CYS A 81 -8.03 -14.64 8.85
CA CYS A 81 -8.65 -13.79 9.86
C CYS A 81 -7.67 -12.70 10.31
N ILE A 82 -8.12 -11.46 10.35
CA ILE A 82 -7.41 -10.32 10.91
C ILE A 82 -8.30 -9.72 11.98
N GLU A 83 -7.80 -9.59 13.20
CA GLU A 83 -8.55 -9.05 14.33
C GLU A 83 -7.78 -7.88 14.95
N GLN A 84 -8.50 -6.83 15.32
CA GLN A 84 -7.96 -5.65 16.01
C GLN A 84 -6.87 -4.95 15.18
N LEU A 85 -7.24 -4.45 14.00
CA LEU A 85 -6.38 -3.60 13.20
C LEU A 85 -6.54 -2.16 13.65
N TYR A 86 -5.64 -1.69 14.51
CA TYR A 86 -5.66 -0.33 15.04
C TYR A 86 -4.49 0.48 14.52
N VAL A 87 -4.80 1.65 13.94
CA VAL A 87 -3.81 2.54 13.36
C VAL A 87 -4.11 3.96 13.78
N VAL A 88 -3.12 4.63 14.38
CA VAL A 88 -3.08 6.08 14.58
C VAL A 88 -1.99 6.63 13.67
N ALA A 89 -2.42 7.43 12.71
CA ALA A 89 -1.55 8.08 11.74
C ALA A 89 -1.57 9.60 11.94
N GLY A 90 -0.53 10.28 11.51
CA GLY A 90 -0.47 11.74 11.55
C GLY A 90 0.49 12.29 10.50
N PRO A 91 0.49 13.61 10.26
CA PRO A 91 1.42 14.22 9.33
C PRO A 91 2.87 13.94 9.76
N VAL A 92 3.75 13.74 8.77
CA VAL A 92 5.19 13.58 9.02
C VAL A 92 5.74 14.85 9.65
N SER A 93 6.45 14.71 10.76
CA SER A 93 7.07 15.86 11.43
C SER A 93 8.36 16.27 10.73
N MET A 94 8.36 17.47 10.15
CA MET A 94 9.54 18.05 9.50
C MET A 94 10.68 18.37 10.48
N ALA A 95 10.43 18.34 11.79
CA ALA A 95 11.44 18.57 12.81
C ALA A 95 12.34 17.36 13.07
N GLN A 96 11.87 16.15 12.76
CA GLN A 96 12.59 14.88 12.95
C GLN A 96 13.08 14.33 11.59
N TRP A 97 13.54 15.22 10.71
CA TRP A 97 14.00 14.86 9.37
C TRP A 97 15.35 14.15 9.44
N ASP A 98 15.35 12.85 9.14
CA ASP A 98 16.56 12.07 8.91
C ASP A 98 16.77 11.95 7.40
N GLU A 99 17.81 12.60 6.88
CA GLU A 99 18.09 12.65 5.44
C GLU A 99 18.36 11.26 4.86
N GLU A 100 19.08 10.39 5.57
CA GLU A 100 19.41 9.06 5.06
C GLU A 100 18.17 8.15 5.00
N LEU A 101 17.33 8.19 6.04
CA LEU A 101 16.09 7.39 6.07
C LEU A 101 15.11 7.86 5.01
N GLU A 102 14.99 9.17 4.80
CA GLU A 102 14.11 9.75 3.79
C GLU A 102 14.60 9.47 2.36
N GLU A 103 15.91 9.52 2.11
CA GLU A 103 16.48 9.16 0.81
C GLU A 103 16.28 7.67 0.48
N LYS A 104 16.54 6.79 1.44
CA LYS A 104 16.26 5.34 1.29
C LYS A 104 14.79 5.10 1.00
N ALA A 105 13.89 5.73 1.76
CA ALA A 105 12.45 5.59 1.54
C ALA A 105 12.00 6.14 0.18
N ALA A 106 12.56 7.27 -0.26
CA ALA A 106 12.28 7.84 -1.57
C ALA A 106 12.79 6.94 -2.71
N GLN A 107 13.95 6.30 -2.51
CA GLN A 107 14.51 5.32 -3.44
C GLN A 107 13.65 4.06 -3.51
N GLU A 108 13.23 3.50 -2.37
CA GLU A 108 12.32 2.35 -2.32
C GLU A 108 10.99 2.64 -3.01
N TYR A 109 10.41 3.82 -2.77
CA TYR A 109 9.18 4.26 -3.44
C TYR A 109 9.37 4.42 -4.95
N LYS A 110 10.50 5.00 -5.38
CA LYS A 110 10.86 5.13 -6.80
C LYS A 110 10.98 3.77 -7.48
N ILE A 111 11.70 2.82 -6.87
CA ILE A 111 11.85 1.46 -7.37
C ILE A 111 10.49 0.76 -7.43
N MET A 112 9.66 0.89 -6.39
CA MET A 112 8.30 0.34 -6.36
C MET A 112 7.45 0.84 -7.54
N LEU A 113 7.51 2.14 -7.85
CA LEU A 113 6.78 2.70 -8.99
C LEU A 113 7.31 2.19 -10.34
N LEU A 114 8.62 2.02 -10.48
CA LEU A 114 9.23 1.48 -11.70
C LEU A 114 8.88 0.00 -11.88
N ASP A 115 8.88 -0.78 -10.81
CA ASP A 115 8.48 -2.19 -10.83
C ASP A 115 6.99 -2.33 -11.16
N ALA A 116 6.14 -1.42 -10.66
CA ALA A 116 4.71 -1.36 -11.00
C ALA A 116 4.47 -0.96 -12.48
N LEU A 117 5.36 -0.16 -13.08
CA LEU A 117 5.31 0.14 -14.51
C LEU A 117 5.72 -1.06 -15.36
N GLU A 118 6.84 -1.70 -15.02
CA GLU A 118 7.32 -2.92 -15.69
C GLU A 118 6.26 -4.03 -15.64
N ALA A 119 5.65 -4.18 -14.47
CA ALA A 119 4.54 -5.07 -14.21
C ALA A 119 3.37 -4.88 -15.18
N ARG A 120 2.98 -3.62 -15.37
CA ARG A 120 1.90 -3.25 -16.27
C ARG A 120 2.29 -3.48 -17.74
N TRP A 121 3.52 -3.10 -18.13
CA TRP A 121 4.01 -3.29 -19.49
C TRP A 121 4.04 -4.77 -19.90
N ARG A 122 4.51 -5.67 -19.02
CA ARG A 122 4.48 -7.12 -19.27
C ARG A 122 3.05 -7.60 -19.50
N THR A 123 2.12 -7.13 -18.67
CA THR A 123 0.69 -7.47 -18.81
C THR A 123 0.11 -7.02 -20.16
N GLU A 124 0.56 -5.88 -20.71
CA GLU A 124 0.06 -5.31 -21.96
C GLU A 124 0.76 -5.91 -23.21
N THR A 125 2.06 -6.19 -23.14
CA THR A 125 2.88 -6.57 -24.31
C THR A 125 2.94 -8.08 -24.52
N GLU A 126 2.87 -8.88 -23.46
CA GLU A 126 2.71 -10.34 -23.54
C GLU A 126 1.25 -10.75 -23.82
N SER A 127 0.50 -9.94 -24.57
CA SER A 127 -0.88 -10.21 -24.99
C SER A 127 -1.04 -11.45 -25.92
N ALA A 128 0.02 -12.23 -26.14
CA ALA A 128 -0.03 -13.54 -26.78
C ALA A 128 0.18 -14.72 -25.80
N CYS A 129 0.58 -14.46 -24.55
CA CYS A 129 0.64 -15.47 -23.50
C CYS A 129 -0.25 -15.01 -22.35
N TYR A 130 -1.42 -15.65 -22.24
CA TYR A 130 -2.35 -15.51 -21.14
C TYR A 130 -1.60 -15.44 -19.81
N TYR A 131 -1.73 -14.33 -19.06
CA TYR A 131 -1.87 -14.20 -17.60
C TYR A 131 -1.47 -12.79 -17.17
N SER A 132 -2.47 -11.95 -16.88
CA SER A 132 -2.29 -10.72 -16.11
C SER A 132 -1.62 -11.08 -14.78
N SER A 133 -0.34 -10.77 -14.64
CA SER A 133 0.38 -11.04 -13.41
C SER A 133 1.65 -10.19 -13.33
N SER A 134 1.58 -9.13 -12.54
CA SER A 134 2.77 -8.59 -11.91
C SER A 134 2.39 -7.88 -10.62
N TYR A 135 1.95 -8.69 -9.66
CA TYR A 135 2.65 -8.73 -8.40
C TYR A 135 3.29 -10.10 -8.33
N SER A 136 4.62 -10.17 -8.46
CA SER A 136 5.52 -11.27 -8.06
C SER A 136 5.95 -12.39 -9.04
N SER A 137 7.27 -12.60 -9.05
CA SER A 137 8.08 -13.56 -9.82
C SER A 137 7.76 -15.07 -9.63
N TRP A 138 6.70 -15.47 -8.94
CA TRP A 138 6.28 -16.88 -8.79
C TRP A 138 4.97 -17.21 -9.52
N LEU A 139 4.21 -16.19 -9.95
CA LEU A 139 3.02 -16.39 -10.80
C LEU A 139 3.34 -17.04 -12.16
N SER A 140 4.59 -16.96 -12.62
CA SER A 140 5.06 -17.53 -13.89
C SER A 140 4.97 -19.06 -13.98
N TYR A 141 4.86 -19.79 -12.87
CA TYR A 141 4.92 -21.27 -12.89
C TYR A 141 3.61 -21.98 -12.53
N GLY A 142 2.52 -21.28 -12.21
CA GLY A 142 1.35 -21.92 -11.60
C GLY A 142 0.03 -21.19 -11.74
N THR A 143 -0.26 -20.74 -12.94
CA THR A 143 -1.35 -19.80 -13.22
C THR A 143 -2.77 -20.38 -13.05
N SER A 144 -2.95 -21.70 -13.18
CA SER A 144 -4.17 -22.41 -12.75
C SER A 144 -4.19 -22.77 -11.26
N PHE A 145 -3.01 -22.85 -10.61
CA PHE A 145 -2.92 -23.20 -9.19
C PHE A 145 -3.26 -22.02 -8.28
N MET A 146 -2.86 -20.79 -8.65
CA MET A 146 -3.05 -19.60 -7.82
C MET A 146 -4.44 -18.97 -7.99
N THR A 147 -5.02 -19.04 -9.19
CA THR A 147 -6.39 -18.61 -9.45
C THR A 147 -7.37 -19.34 -8.55
N ASN A 148 -7.24 -20.67 -8.43
CA ASN A 148 -8.07 -21.48 -7.54
C ASN A 148 -7.88 -21.13 -6.05
N ILE A 149 -6.65 -20.81 -5.62
CA ILE A 149 -6.40 -20.39 -4.23
C ILE A 149 -7.09 -19.05 -3.95
N VAL A 150 -6.93 -18.05 -4.82
CA VAL A 150 -7.55 -16.72 -4.68
C VAL A 150 -9.08 -16.81 -4.76
N GLU A 151 -9.60 -17.70 -5.59
CA GLU A 151 -11.04 -17.92 -5.75
C GLU A 151 -11.68 -18.57 -4.54
N ASN A 152 -10.97 -19.49 -3.89
CA ASN A 152 -11.42 -20.13 -2.65
C ASN A 152 -10.96 -19.41 -1.37
N LEU A 153 -10.30 -18.25 -1.50
CA LEU A 153 -9.85 -17.47 -0.36
C LEU A 153 -11.05 -16.80 0.33
N GLN A 154 -11.16 -17.08 1.62
CA GLN A 154 -12.08 -16.46 2.56
C GLN A 154 -11.31 -15.47 3.45
N LEU A 155 -11.87 -14.28 3.60
CA LEU A 155 -11.27 -13.20 4.38
C LEU A 155 -12.27 -12.76 5.45
N ASN A 156 -11.82 -12.71 6.69
CA ASN A 156 -12.57 -12.14 7.80
C ASN A 156 -11.69 -11.09 8.49
N ILE A 157 -12.13 -9.84 8.49
CA ILE A 157 -11.46 -8.74 9.19
C ILE A 157 -12.43 -8.22 10.22
N THR A 158 -12.02 -8.17 11.50
CA THR A 158 -12.85 -7.66 12.59
C THR A 158 -12.12 -6.58 13.37
N ASP A 159 -12.89 -5.64 13.92
CA ASP A 159 -12.43 -4.60 14.83
C ASP A 159 -11.31 -3.75 14.19
N VAL A 160 -11.66 -3.07 13.08
CA VAL A 160 -10.74 -2.16 12.37
C VAL A 160 -11.00 -0.74 12.82
N HIS A 161 -9.94 -0.03 13.21
CA HIS A 161 -10.02 1.41 13.47
C HIS A 161 -8.76 2.12 13.00
N ILE A 162 -8.93 2.94 11.97
CA ILE A 162 -7.87 3.77 11.40
C ILE A 162 -8.19 5.22 11.74
N ARG A 163 -7.38 5.84 12.59
CA ARG A 163 -7.50 7.21 13.07
C ARG A 163 -6.34 8.03 12.53
N TYR A 164 -6.64 9.19 11.95
CA TYR A 164 -5.69 10.19 11.49
C TYR A 164 -5.81 11.42 12.39
N GLU A 165 -4.73 11.81 13.05
CA GLU A 165 -4.68 12.98 13.91
C GLU A 165 -3.74 14.05 13.33
N ASP A 166 -4.16 15.30 13.41
CA ASP A 166 -3.44 16.40 12.77
C ASP A 166 -3.55 17.70 13.59
N GLU A 167 -2.40 18.32 13.81
CA GLU A 167 -2.22 19.62 14.44
C GLU A 167 -1.44 20.62 13.55
N LEU A 168 -0.99 20.19 12.37
CA LEU A 168 -0.04 20.92 11.51
C LEU A 168 -0.68 21.50 10.25
N THR A 169 -1.63 20.80 9.63
CA THR A 169 -2.12 21.18 8.30
C THR A 169 -3.08 22.36 8.31
N VAL A 170 -3.87 22.49 9.38
CA VAL A 170 -4.82 23.58 9.58
C VAL A 170 -4.38 24.42 10.78
N PRO A 171 -3.80 25.61 10.56
CA PRO A 171 -3.29 26.44 11.65
C PRO A 171 -4.37 26.77 12.68
N GLY A 172 -4.08 26.52 13.96
CA GLY A 172 -4.99 26.83 15.07
C GLY A 172 -6.14 25.83 15.26
N SER A 173 -6.14 24.71 14.54
CA SER A 173 -7.11 23.62 14.73
C SER A 173 -6.38 22.30 14.87
N MET A 174 -6.80 21.50 15.86
CA MET A 174 -6.41 20.11 15.99
C MET A 174 -7.64 19.25 15.75
N PHE A 175 -7.51 18.19 14.97
CA PHE A 175 -8.64 17.34 14.62
C PHE A 175 -8.22 15.88 14.46
N ALA A 176 -9.20 14.99 14.56
CA ALA A 176 -9.04 13.58 14.24
C ALA A 176 -10.11 13.13 13.25
N MET A 177 -9.67 12.49 12.19
CA MET A 177 -10.54 11.75 11.28
C MET A 177 -10.38 10.28 11.59
N GLY A 178 -11.45 9.49 11.50
CA GLY A 178 -11.29 8.05 11.59
C GLY A 178 -12.28 7.26 10.76
N ILE A 179 -11.85 6.05 10.41
CA ILE A 179 -12.63 5.02 9.74
C ILE A 179 -12.67 3.83 10.69
N ALA A 180 -13.87 3.40 11.08
CA ALA A 180 -14.07 2.22 11.90
C ALA A 180 -14.96 1.21 11.18
N ILE A 181 -14.63 -0.07 11.28
CA ILE A 181 -15.37 -1.19 10.69
C ILE A 181 -15.43 -2.31 11.73
N ASP A 182 -16.63 -2.74 12.09
CA ASP A 182 -16.80 -3.83 13.07
C ASP A 182 -16.42 -5.17 12.46
N SER A 183 -16.93 -5.48 11.26
CA SER A 183 -16.48 -6.63 10.50
C SER A 183 -16.59 -6.47 8.99
N LEU A 184 -15.68 -7.12 8.27
CA LEU A 184 -15.67 -7.30 6.82
C LEU A 184 -15.39 -8.77 6.53
N GLU A 185 -16.36 -9.44 5.93
CA GLU A 185 -16.31 -10.85 5.60
C GLU A 185 -16.45 -11.00 4.09
N ALA A 186 -15.58 -11.79 3.47
CA ALA A 186 -15.65 -12.15 2.08
C ALA A 186 -15.49 -13.67 1.95
N GLN A 187 -16.55 -14.33 1.48
CA GLN A 187 -16.61 -15.79 1.40
C GLN A 187 -17.07 -16.27 0.03
N SER A 188 -16.59 -17.43 -0.40
CA SER A 188 -17.07 -18.08 -1.61
C SER A 188 -18.47 -18.65 -1.39
N CYS A 189 -19.31 -18.57 -2.41
CA CYS A 189 -20.69 -19.05 -2.39
C CYS A 189 -21.06 -19.74 -3.70
N ASP A 190 -22.22 -20.40 -3.73
CA ASP A 190 -22.79 -20.98 -4.95
C ASP A 190 -23.58 -19.94 -5.77
N ASP A 191 -24.20 -20.39 -6.86
CA ASP A 191 -25.03 -19.58 -7.75
C ASP A 191 -26.34 -19.12 -7.10
N GLN A 192 -26.72 -19.71 -5.96
CA GLN A 192 -27.85 -19.32 -5.13
C GLN A 192 -27.44 -18.44 -3.95
N TRP A 193 -26.19 -17.97 -3.92
CA TRP A 193 -25.61 -17.12 -2.88
C TRP A 193 -25.54 -17.79 -1.49
N VAL A 194 -25.55 -19.11 -1.43
CA VAL A 194 -25.36 -19.85 -0.18
C VAL A 194 -23.86 -20.01 0.10
N PRO A 195 -23.38 -19.60 1.29
CA PRO A 195 -21.98 -19.78 1.65
C PRO A 195 -21.55 -21.24 1.65
N GLY A 196 -20.39 -21.55 1.07
CA GLY A 196 -19.88 -22.92 1.04
C GLY A 196 -18.80 -23.16 -0.01
N LEU A 197 -18.40 -24.43 -0.14
CA LEU A 197 -17.49 -24.87 -1.19
C LEU A 197 -18.22 -24.85 -2.53
N SER A 198 -17.98 -23.80 -3.33
CA SER A 198 -18.48 -23.72 -4.70
C SER A 198 -17.73 -24.72 -5.58
N LYS A 199 -18.41 -25.76 -6.06
CA LYS A 199 -17.91 -26.51 -7.22
C LYS A 199 -18.10 -25.61 -8.44
N SER A 200 -17.00 -25.18 -9.03
CA SER A 200 -16.93 -24.26 -10.17
C SER A 200 -17.38 -24.93 -11.48
N ASP A 201 -18.53 -25.59 -11.49
CA ASP A 201 -19.00 -26.38 -12.64
C ASP A 201 -19.63 -25.50 -13.73
N LEU A 202 -19.84 -24.20 -13.48
CA LEU A 202 -20.55 -23.26 -14.36
C LEU A 202 -19.65 -22.20 -15.04
N GLY A 203 -18.32 -22.31 -14.95
CA GLY A 203 -17.40 -21.30 -15.53
C GLY A 203 -17.49 -19.90 -14.90
N HIS A 204 -18.15 -19.80 -13.73
CA HIS A 204 -18.30 -18.61 -12.93
C HIS A 204 -17.84 -18.87 -11.50
N SER A 205 -17.30 -17.85 -10.84
CA SER A 205 -17.08 -17.84 -9.39
C SER A 205 -17.97 -16.79 -8.73
N PHE A 206 -18.45 -17.11 -7.53
CA PHE A 206 -19.33 -16.27 -6.74
C PHE A 206 -18.68 -16.00 -5.39
N LYS A 207 -18.72 -14.73 -4.96
CA LYS A 207 -18.32 -14.33 -3.62
C LYS A 207 -19.41 -13.46 -3.00
N LEU A 208 -19.67 -13.72 -1.73
CA LEU A 208 -20.54 -12.94 -0.88
C LEU A 208 -19.64 -12.09 0.03
N VAL A 209 -19.81 -10.78 -0.03
CA VAL A 209 -19.08 -9.82 0.81
C VAL A 209 -20.07 -9.17 1.76
N GLN A 210 -19.80 -9.19 3.06
CA GLN A 210 -20.59 -8.51 4.08
C GLN A 210 -19.70 -7.55 4.84
N MET A 211 -20.19 -6.35 5.06
CA MET A 211 -19.52 -5.32 5.82
C MET A 211 -20.49 -4.80 6.86
N ASN A 212 -20.08 -4.83 8.13
CA ASN A 212 -20.90 -4.40 9.25
C ASN A 212 -20.33 -3.13 9.87
N ASN A 213 -21.22 -2.16 10.10
CA ASN A 213 -20.95 -0.92 10.84
C ASN A 213 -19.72 -0.14 10.36
N LEU A 214 -19.57 0.05 9.04
CA LEU A 214 -18.62 1.02 8.51
C LEU A 214 -19.06 2.41 8.94
N SER A 215 -18.17 3.13 9.60
CA SER A 215 -18.38 4.52 9.98
C SER A 215 -17.17 5.38 9.64
N ILE A 216 -17.43 6.65 9.33
CA ILE A 216 -16.41 7.66 9.08
C ILE A 216 -16.75 8.84 9.95
N TYR A 217 -15.80 9.31 10.74
CA TYR A 217 -15.99 10.44 11.63
C TYR A 217 -14.90 11.50 11.48
N TRP A 218 -15.23 12.69 11.95
CA TRP A 218 -14.32 13.83 11.98
C TRP A 218 -14.57 14.65 13.23
N ASP A 219 -13.67 14.53 14.18
CA ASP A 219 -13.70 15.17 15.50
C ASP A 219 -12.78 16.38 15.55
N SER A 220 -13.27 17.48 16.11
CA SER A 220 -12.40 18.59 16.52
C SER A 220 -11.83 18.24 17.89
N LEU A 221 -10.51 18.29 18.03
CA LEU A 221 -9.82 18.08 19.29
C LEU A 221 -9.61 19.42 19.97
N ASP A 222 -9.90 19.50 21.26
CA ASP A 222 -9.61 20.69 22.05
C ASP A 222 -8.10 20.93 22.14
N GLN A 223 -7.67 22.18 22.30
CA GLN A 223 -6.25 22.57 22.36
C GLN A 223 -5.45 21.94 23.53
N GLY A 224 -6.11 21.19 24.43
CA GLY A 224 -5.50 20.38 25.50
C GLY A 224 -5.62 18.86 25.30
N GLY A 225 -6.17 18.41 24.17
CA GLY A 225 -6.26 16.99 23.85
C GLY A 225 -4.89 16.41 23.52
N ASN A 226 -4.50 15.33 24.20
CA ASN A 226 -3.24 14.65 23.91
C ASN A 226 -3.37 13.81 22.64
N LEU A 227 -2.54 14.08 21.64
CA LEU A 227 -2.32 13.19 20.50
C LEU A 227 -1.92 11.79 20.97
N TRP A 228 -2.39 10.76 20.27
CA TRP A 228 -2.15 9.36 20.58
C TRP A 228 -0.81 8.88 20.02
N ASN A 229 0.26 9.57 20.41
CA ASN A 229 1.62 9.28 19.99
C ASN A 229 2.27 8.24 20.91
N ASN A 230 2.96 7.25 20.33
CA ASN A 230 3.75 6.22 21.03
C ASN A 230 3.01 5.50 22.17
N LEU A 231 1.71 5.22 21.99
CA LEU A 231 0.94 4.44 22.97
C LEU A 231 1.30 2.96 22.89
N SER A 232 1.22 2.27 24.03
CA SER A 232 1.28 0.80 24.03
C SER A 232 0.02 0.20 23.41
N ASN A 233 0.11 -1.03 22.89
CA ASN A 233 -1.02 -1.72 22.24
C ASN A 233 -2.26 -1.78 23.16
N ALA A 234 -2.05 -2.05 24.45
CA ALA A 234 -3.13 -2.15 25.43
C ALA A 234 -3.81 -0.79 25.70
N GLU A 235 -3.03 0.28 25.79
CA GLU A 235 -3.55 1.64 25.96
C GLU A 235 -4.32 2.10 24.73
N LEU A 236 -3.80 1.82 23.53
CA LEU A 236 -4.47 2.15 22.28
C LEU A 236 -5.82 1.45 22.17
N ALA A 237 -5.86 0.14 22.43
CA ALA A 237 -7.11 -0.64 22.44
C ALA A 237 -8.13 -0.08 23.44
N ALA A 238 -7.68 0.29 24.63
CA ALA A 238 -8.54 0.84 25.66
C ALA A 238 -9.14 2.19 25.24
N ARG A 239 -8.33 3.09 24.64
CA ARG A 239 -8.82 4.40 24.18
C ARG A 239 -9.82 4.30 23.03
N ILE A 240 -9.54 3.44 22.05
CA ILE A 240 -10.45 3.20 20.92
C ILE A 240 -11.82 2.72 21.42
N LYS A 241 -11.82 1.76 22.36
CA LYS A 241 -13.08 1.26 22.95
C LYS A 241 -13.82 2.35 23.74
N GLN A 242 -13.11 3.22 24.45
CA GLN A 242 -13.70 4.32 25.20
C GLN A 242 -14.32 5.40 24.30
N GLU A 243 -13.67 5.77 23.19
CA GLU A 243 -14.14 6.84 22.30
C GLU A 243 -15.28 6.45 21.36
N SER A 244 -15.52 5.15 21.15
CA SER A 244 -16.52 4.59 20.21
C SER A 244 -17.96 5.15 20.30
N LYS A 245 -18.30 5.91 21.35
CA LYS A 245 -19.65 6.47 21.59
C LYS A 245 -19.76 7.99 21.39
N GLY A 246 -18.66 8.69 21.11
CA GLY A 246 -18.60 10.16 21.16
C GLY A 246 -18.25 10.87 19.85
N HIS A 247 -18.17 10.17 18.73
CA HIS A 247 -17.66 10.74 17.48
C HIS A 247 -18.68 11.59 16.73
N ASN A 248 -18.19 12.64 16.05
CA ASN A 248 -18.95 13.43 15.10
C ASN A 248 -18.88 12.78 13.71
N TYR A 249 -19.87 11.94 13.42
CA TYR A 249 -19.90 11.15 12.19
C TYR A 249 -20.14 11.99 10.93
N ILE A 250 -19.32 11.74 9.91
CA ILE A 250 -19.59 12.12 8.51
C ILE A 250 -20.47 11.05 7.87
N LEU A 251 -20.12 9.79 8.10
CA LEU A 251 -20.91 8.61 7.76
C LEU A 251 -21.21 7.89 9.06
N SER A 252 -22.48 7.91 9.48
CA SER A 252 -22.91 7.09 10.62
C SER A 252 -22.73 5.61 10.28
N PRO A 253 -22.63 4.69 11.26
CA PRO A 253 -22.44 3.27 10.99
C PRO A 253 -23.44 2.71 9.96
N VAL A 254 -22.91 2.17 8.85
CA VAL A 254 -23.67 1.53 7.77
C VAL A 254 -23.16 0.11 7.56
N SER A 255 -24.10 -0.80 7.39
CA SER A 255 -23.82 -2.17 6.96
C SER A 255 -24.22 -2.36 5.49
N ALA A 256 -23.48 -3.19 4.79
CA ALA A 256 -23.68 -3.48 3.38
C ALA A 256 -23.43 -4.97 3.11
N HIS A 257 -24.10 -5.50 2.10
CA HIS A 257 -23.73 -6.79 1.53
C HIS A 257 -23.62 -6.69 0.02
N ALA A 258 -22.70 -7.43 -0.57
CA ALA A 258 -22.45 -7.44 -2.00
C ALA A 258 -22.35 -8.87 -2.54
N HIS A 259 -22.96 -9.06 -3.68
CA HIS A 259 -22.97 -10.28 -4.47
C HIS A 259 -22.02 -10.11 -5.66
N LEU A 260 -20.85 -10.72 -5.59
CA LEU A 260 -19.84 -10.66 -6.62
C LEU A 260 -19.91 -11.91 -7.50
N LYS A 261 -20.05 -11.71 -8.81
CA LYS A 261 -19.97 -12.76 -9.82
C LYS A 261 -18.83 -12.47 -10.79
N LYS A 262 -17.91 -13.42 -10.95
CA LYS A 262 -16.78 -13.32 -11.87
C LYS A 262 -16.90 -14.40 -12.95
N ASN A 263 -16.65 -14.02 -14.20
CA ASN A 263 -16.54 -14.95 -15.32
C ASN A 263 -15.11 -15.50 -15.40
N LEU A 264 -14.98 -16.83 -15.32
CA LEU A 264 -13.70 -17.55 -15.33
C LEU A 264 -13.23 -17.92 -16.74
N SER A 265 -13.99 -17.57 -17.78
CA SER A 265 -13.58 -17.79 -19.17
C SER A 265 -12.22 -17.15 -19.40
N GLU A 266 -11.25 -17.97 -19.81
CA GLU A 266 -9.91 -17.51 -20.12
C GLU A 266 -9.97 -16.52 -21.30
N GLN A 267 -10.75 -16.87 -22.32
CA GLN A 267 -10.89 -16.12 -23.57
C GLN A 267 -11.39 -14.68 -23.36
N PRO A 268 -10.97 -13.72 -24.21
CA PRO A 268 -11.45 -12.36 -24.16
C PRO A 268 -12.95 -12.32 -24.38
N ILE A 269 -13.66 -11.69 -23.44
CA ILE A 269 -15.12 -11.61 -23.48
C ILE A 269 -15.52 -10.62 -24.58
N ARG A 270 -16.16 -11.13 -25.62
CA ARG A 270 -16.67 -10.34 -26.76
C ARG A 270 -18.13 -9.92 -26.59
N SER A 271 -18.73 -10.25 -25.46
CA SER A 271 -20.11 -9.88 -25.15
C SER A 271 -20.20 -8.49 -24.54
N LYS A 272 -21.17 -7.69 -24.98
CA LYS A 272 -21.49 -6.39 -24.37
C LYS A 272 -22.35 -6.52 -23.12
N SER A 273 -23.03 -7.65 -22.91
CA SER A 273 -23.99 -7.87 -21.83
C SER A 273 -23.45 -8.74 -20.68
N GLN A 274 -22.29 -9.37 -20.87
CA GLN A 274 -21.67 -10.21 -19.84
C GLN A 274 -20.32 -9.60 -19.45
N PRO A 275 -20.26 -8.77 -18.39
CA PRO A 275 -19.00 -8.26 -17.91
C PRO A 275 -18.16 -9.38 -17.29
N ARG A 276 -16.83 -9.19 -17.23
CA ARG A 276 -15.93 -10.15 -16.55
C ARG A 276 -16.19 -10.21 -15.05
N ILE A 277 -16.57 -9.08 -14.47
CA ILE A 277 -16.91 -8.94 -13.05
C ILE A 277 -18.24 -8.20 -12.97
N PHE A 278 -19.17 -8.77 -12.23
CA PHE A 278 -20.46 -8.19 -11.89
C PHE A 278 -20.53 -8.09 -10.37
N CYS A 279 -20.94 -6.93 -9.85
CA CYS A 279 -21.08 -6.67 -8.42
C CYS A 279 -22.46 -6.08 -8.18
N ASP A 280 -23.28 -6.76 -7.40
CA ASP A 280 -24.59 -6.29 -6.96
C ASP A 280 -24.50 -5.92 -5.49
N LEU A 281 -24.58 -4.62 -5.19
CA LEU A 281 -24.31 -4.03 -3.88
C LEU A 281 -25.63 -3.58 -3.25
N HIS A 282 -25.94 -4.14 -2.09
CA HIS A 282 -27.14 -3.87 -1.32
C HIS A 282 -26.77 -3.04 -0.08
N LEU A 283 -27.35 -1.85 -0.02
CA LEU A 283 -27.16 -0.84 1.02
C LEU A 283 -28.53 -0.30 1.39
N ASP A 284 -28.89 -0.32 2.68
CA ASP A 284 -30.20 0.16 3.11
C ASP A 284 -30.27 1.69 3.14
N ASN A 285 -29.48 2.31 4.01
CA ASN A 285 -29.42 3.76 4.19
C ASN A 285 -27.97 4.20 4.36
N VAL A 286 -27.60 5.29 3.69
CA VAL A 286 -26.25 5.87 3.73
C VAL A 286 -26.36 7.31 4.25
N PRO A 287 -26.50 7.49 5.58
CA PRO A 287 -26.62 8.82 6.20
C PRO A 287 -25.28 9.55 6.16
N LEU A 288 -25.12 10.41 5.16
CA LEU A 288 -23.97 11.30 4.99
C LEU A 288 -24.33 12.70 5.47
N HIS A 289 -23.56 13.21 6.43
CA HIS A 289 -23.72 14.55 6.97
C HIS A 289 -22.36 15.21 7.15
N VAL A 290 -22.17 16.38 6.55
CA VAL A 290 -20.91 17.14 6.68
C VAL A 290 -21.26 18.54 7.16
N THR A 291 -20.72 18.93 8.31
CA THR A 291 -20.84 20.29 8.83
C THR A 291 -19.90 21.25 8.12
N ASP A 292 -20.18 22.56 8.16
CA ASP A 292 -19.29 23.59 7.60
C ASP A 292 -17.88 23.55 8.22
N LEU A 293 -17.79 23.27 9.54
CA LEU A 293 -16.53 23.12 10.25
C LEU A 293 -15.73 21.93 9.69
N GLN A 294 -16.35 20.75 9.60
CA GLN A 294 -15.74 19.55 9.03
C GLN A 294 -15.29 19.79 7.59
N TYR A 295 -16.14 20.39 6.75
CA TYR A 295 -15.80 20.69 5.36
C TYR A 295 -14.56 21.60 5.26
N SER A 296 -14.53 22.69 6.03
CA SER A 296 -13.41 23.63 6.05
C SER A 296 -12.10 22.97 6.49
N GLN A 297 -12.16 22.14 7.54
CA GLN A 297 -11.01 21.39 8.04
C GLN A 297 -10.55 20.30 7.07
N ILE A 298 -11.46 19.57 6.41
CA ILE A 298 -11.13 18.59 5.36
C ILE A 298 -10.37 19.26 4.21
N VAL A 299 -10.90 20.37 3.69
CA VAL A 299 -10.26 21.12 2.60
C VAL A 299 -8.92 21.68 3.04
N GLY A 300 -8.83 22.19 4.27
CA GLY A 300 -7.58 22.67 4.88
C GLY A 300 -6.53 21.56 4.99
N CYS A 301 -6.92 20.40 5.52
CA CYS A 301 -6.09 19.21 5.66
C CYS A 301 -5.52 18.76 4.30
N LEU A 302 -6.38 18.59 3.29
CA LEU A 302 -5.93 18.21 1.94
C LEU A 302 -4.95 19.21 1.34
N LYS A 303 -5.15 20.51 1.54
CA LYS A 303 -4.21 21.56 1.09
C LYS A 303 -2.91 21.52 1.88
N GLY A 304 -2.98 21.31 3.19
CA GLY A 304 -1.82 21.23 4.07
C GLY A 304 -0.96 20.01 3.78
N LEU A 305 -1.56 18.82 3.59
CA LEU A 305 -0.87 17.60 3.16
C LEU A 305 -0.18 17.80 1.80
N LYS A 306 -0.84 18.42 0.81
CA LYS A 306 -0.20 18.76 -0.47
C LYS A 306 0.99 19.71 -0.29
N ARG A 307 0.89 20.67 0.62
CA ARG A 307 1.99 21.58 0.95
C ARG A 307 3.14 20.84 1.65
N LEU A 308 2.84 19.94 2.58
CA LEU A 308 3.83 19.09 3.25
C LEU A 308 4.56 18.21 2.25
N GLN A 309 3.84 17.54 1.35
CA GLN A 309 4.41 16.69 0.31
C GLN A 309 5.39 17.47 -0.59
N LYS A 310 5.00 18.68 -1.02
CA LYS A 310 5.90 19.57 -1.77
C LYS A 310 7.10 19.99 -0.94
N SER A 311 6.89 20.39 0.33
CA SER A 311 7.96 20.82 1.21
C SER A 311 8.97 19.71 1.49
N GLN A 312 8.52 18.45 1.57
CA GLN A 312 9.35 17.27 1.79
C GLN A 312 10.40 17.12 0.70
N GLN A 313 10.02 17.28 -0.57
CA GLN A 313 10.92 17.17 -1.72
C GLN A 313 12.07 18.18 -1.68
N TYR A 314 11.82 19.37 -1.11
CA TYR A 314 12.81 20.43 -1.01
C TYR A 314 13.51 20.48 0.35
N GLN A 315 13.12 19.64 1.32
CA GLN A 315 13.62 19.72 2.68
C GLN A 315 15.13 19.49 2.76
N LYS A 316 15.67 18.58 1.94
CA LYS A 316 17.11 18.31 1.83
C LYS A 316 17.96 19.53 1.44
N PHE A 317 17.38 20.51 0.76
CA PHE A 317 18.10 21.73 0.37
C PHE A 317 17.97 22.84 1.42
N ARG A 318 17.07 22.68 2.40
CA ARG A 318 16.67 23.77 3.28
C ARG A 318 17.77 24.09 4.29
N PRO A 319 18.23 25.36 4.38
CA PRO A 319 19.23 25.73 5.37
C PRO A 319 18.69 25.58 6.80
N ALA A 320 19.50 25.03 7.71
CA ALA A 320 19.18 24.91 9.13
C ALA A 320 19.31 26.24 9.92
N CYS A 321 19.75 27.32 9.26
CA CYS A 321 20.01 28.62 9.87
C CYS A 321 18.90 29.64 9.59
N PRO A 322 18.68 30.64 10.47
CA PRO A 322 17.67 31.67 10.24
C PRO A 322 17.99 32.52 9.01
N VAL A 323 16.95 33.06 8.37
CA VAL A 323 17.07 33.92 7.19
C VAL A 323 17.95 35.14 7.48
N ARG A 324 17.74 35.76 8.65
CA ARG A 324 18.51 36.92 9.09
C ARG A 324 19.98 36.52 9.31
N GLY A 325 20.89 37.18 8.60
CA GLY A 325 22.33 36.90 8.63
C GLY A 325 22.80 35.85 7.61
N ASN A 326 21.89 35.08 7.00
CA ASN A 326 22.23 33.98 6.08
C ASN A 326 21.52 34.09 4.72
N ALA A 327 21.17 35.30 4.29
CA ALA A 327 20.37 35.52 3.07
C ALA A 327 20.94 34.81 1.83
N ARG A 328 22.28 34.72 1.70
CA ARG A 328 22.95 34.01 0.60
C ARG A 328 22.57 32.52 0.55
N LEU A 329 22.57 31.83 1.69
CA LEU A 329 22.22 30.40 1.77
C LEU A 329 20.75 30.18 1.39
N TRP A 330 19.87 31.10 1.80
CA TRP A 330 18.44 31.05 1.45
C TRP A 330 18.18 31.33 -0.04
N TRP A 331 18.96 32.21 -0.68
CA TRP A 331 18.92 32.39 -2.13
C TRP A 331 19.45 31.17 -2.89
N GLN A 332 20.52 30.54 -2.41
CA GLN A 332 21.01 29.27 -2.98
C GLN A 332 19.97 28.17 -2.86
N TYR A 333 19.30 28.06 -1.71
CA TYR A 333 18.18 27.16 -1.51
C TYR A 333 17.05 27.40 -2.53
N ALA A 334 16.61 28.64 -2.69
CA ALA A 334 15.57 28.98 -3.67
C ALA A 334 15.98 28.62 -5.11
N PHE A 335 17.23 28.90 -5.47
CA PHE A 335 17.78 28.53 -6.78
C PHE A 335 17.78 27.01 -7.00
N HIS A 336 18.26 26.25 -6.00
CA HIS A 336 18.25 24.78 -6.03
C HIS A 336 16.82 24.22 -6.15
N CYS A 337 15.85 24.78 -5.43
CA CYS A 337 14.45 24.37 -5.54
C CYS A 337 13.90 24.59 -6.96
N CYS A 338 14.16 25.76 -7.56
CA CYS A 338 13.74 26.05 -8.93
C CYS A 338 14.40 25.12 -9.96
N GLN A 339 15.68 24.82 -9.79
CA GLN A 339 16.40 23.90 -10.67
C GLN A 339 15.84 22.47 -10.57
N TYR A 340 15.62 22.00 -9.35
CA TYR A 340 15.04 20.68 -9.09
C TYR A 340 13.60 20.58 -9.64
N ALA A 341 12.77 21.61 -9.43
CA ALA A 341 11.40 21.66 -9.95
C ALA A 341 11.34 21.60 -11.48
N ARG A 342 12.33 22.17 -12.17
CA ARG A 342 12.38 22.19 -13.64
C ARG A 342 12.89 20.88 -14.23
N ASN A 343 13.90 20.28 -13.61
CA ASN A 343 14.64 19.17 -14.23
C ASN A 343 14.28 17.80 -13.62
N GLY A 344 13.53 17.76 -12.51
CA GLY A 344 13.24 16.53 -11.76
C GLY A 344 14.44 15.95 -11.01
N ASP A 345 15.63 16.47 -11.26
CA ASP A 345 16.90 16.06 -10.68
C ASP A 345 17.87 17.25 -10.59
N MET A 346 18.83 17.19 -9.66
CA MET A 346 19.89 18.19 -9.53
C MET A 346 21.00 18.01 -10.56
N VAL A 347 21.14 16.82 -11.14
CA VAL A 347 22.26 16.50 -12.03
C VAL A 347 22.00 16.99 -13.45
N VAL A 348 22.21 18.29 -13.67
CA VAL A 348 22.34 18.85 -15.02
C VAL A 348 23.78 18.66 -15.49
N ALA A 349 23.98 17.98 -16.62
CA ALA A 349 25.30 17.86 -17.22
C ALA A 349 25.86 19.26 -17.55
N LYS A 350 26.98 19.63 -16.95
CA LYS A 350 27.57 20.97 -17.01
C LYS A 350 28.57 21.13 -18.16
N ASN A 351 29.04 20.02 -18.74
CA ASN A 351 30.01 20.01 -19.82
C ASN A 351 29.77 18.85 -20.80
N TRP A 352 30.37 18.93 -22.00
CA TRP A 352 30.17 17.93 -23.05
C TRP A 352 30.65 16.52 -22.64
N GLN A 353 31.66 16.42 -21.79
CA GLN A 353 32.15 15.14 -21.29
C GLN A 353 31.10 14.43 -20.43
N GLN A 354 30.42 15.17 -19.55
CA GLN A 354 29.33 14.64 -18.72
C GLN A 354 28.11 14.27 -19.56
N CYS A 355 27.76 15.06 -20.57
CA CYS A 355 26.68 14.70 -21.50
C CYS A 355 27.02 13.43 -22.29
N LEU A 356 28.26 13.29 -22.77
CA LEU A 356 28.71 12.08 -23.48
C LEU A 356 28.67 10.86 -22.57
N LYS A 357 29.13 11.00 -21.32
CA LYS A 357 29.03 9.93 -20.30
C LYS A 357 27.57 9.54 -20.07
N ARG A 358 26.68 10.50 -19.82
CA ARG A 358 25.24 10.25 -19.62
C ARG A 358 24.60 9.55 -20.81
N GLY A 359 24.98 9.92 -22.04
CA GLY A 359 24.53 9.24 -23.25
C GLY A 359 24.96 7.77 -23.29
N ARG A 360 26.22 7.48 -22.93
CA ARG A 360 26.73 6.09 -22.85
C ARG A 360 26.05 5.30 -21.74
N ASP A 361 25.88 5.89 -20.56
CA ASP A 361 25.20 5.27 -19.43
C ASP A 361 23.74 4.93 -19.79
N ASN A 362 23.04 5.81 -20.51
CA ASN A 362 21.68 5.55 -20.98
C ASN A 362 21.62 4.39 -21.97
N VAL A 363 22.53 4.32 -22.95
CA VAL A 363 22.59 3.20 -23.90
C VAL A 363 22.84 1.89 -23.15
N GLN A 364 23.81 1.88 -22.23
CA GLN A 364 24.14 0.71 -21.43
C GLN A 364 22.96 0.25 -20.57
N TYR A 365 22.24 1.18 -19.94
CA TYR A 365 21.06 0.87 -19.13
C TYR A 365 19.90 0.33 -19.98
N VAL A 366 19.66 0.91 -21.16
CA VAL A 366 18.62 0.42 -22.09
C VAL A 366 18.98 -0.98 -22.61
N GLU A 367 20.23 -1.24 -22.98
CA GLU A 367 20.68 -2.57 -23.40
C GLU A 367 20.51 -3.60 -22.29
N LEU A 368 20.90 -3.23 -21.07
CA LEU A 368 20.72 -4.06 -19.87
C LEU A 368 19.23 -4.36 -19.63
N TYR A 369 18.36 -3.36 -19.73
CA TYR A 369 16.95 -3.53 -19.45
C TYR A 369 16.23 -4.28 -20.56
N CYS A 370 16.62 -4.09 -21.83
CA CYS A 370 16.20 -4.95 -22.94
C CYS A 370 16.55 -6.42 -22.68
N LYS A 371 17.74 -6.70 -22.14
CA LYS A 371 18.13 -8.06 -21.73
C LYS A 371 17.26 -8.60 -20.59
N ILE A 372 16.86 -7.75 -19.64
CA ILE A 372 15.95 -8.10 -18.53
C ILE A 372 14.53 -8.39 -19.05
N LEU A 373 14.00 -7.54 -19.94
CA LEU A 373 12.66 -7.67 -20.48
C LEU A 373 12.52 -8.87 -21.44
N ASN A 374 13.55 -9.14 -22.25
CA ASN A 374 13.56 -10.28 -23.18
C ASN A 374 13.90 -11.62 -22.51
N GLY A 375 14.40 -11.59 -21.27
CA GLY A 375 14.73 -12.79 -20.51
C GLY A 375 13.52 -13.35 -19.76
N GLN A 376 13.49 -14.66 -19.52
CA GLN A 376 12.44 -15.28 -18.72
C GLN A 376 12.49 -14.78 -17.26
N PRO A 377 11.34 -14.47 -16.63
CA PRO A 377 11.29 -13.95 -15.27
C PRO A 377 11.99 -14.90 -14.28
N GLY A 378 12.93 -14.36 -13.49
CA GLY A 378 13.68 -15.14 -12.48
C GLY A 378 14.90 -15.91 -13.01
N TYR A 379 15.16 -15.91 -14.32
CA TYR A 379 16.32 -16.58 -14.94
C TYR A 379 17.33 -15.60 -15.58
N VAL A 380 17.09 -14.30 -15.47
CA VAL A 380 18.05 -13.29 -15.94
C VAL A 380 19.21 -13.20 -14.96
N ASN A 381 20.26 -13.98 -15.25
CA ASN A 381 21.54 -13.88 -14.54
C ASN A 381 22.27 -12.62 -15.02
N LEU A 382 22.06 -11.52 -14.31
CA LEU A 382 22.89 -10.34 -14.42
C LEU A 382 24.27 -10.62 -13.80
N SER A 383 25.33 -10.21 -14.48
CA SER A 383 26.68 -10.20 -13.90
C SER A 383 26.74 -9.24 -12.70
N VAL A 384 27.79 -9.34 -11.89
CA VAL A 384 28.00 -8.42 -10.75
C VAL A 384 28.08 -6.98 -11.24
N ASP A 385 28.81 -6.75 -12.34
CA ASP A 385 28.97 -5.43 -12.95
C ASP A 385 27.63 -4.89 -13.50
N GLU A 386 26.82 -5.75 -14.12
CA GLU A 386 25.50 -5.40 -14.65
C GLU A 386 24.52 -4.99 -13.53
N LYS A 387 24.56 -5.68 -12.39
CA LYS A 387 23.77 -5.31 -11.20
C LYS A 387 24.20 -3.97 -10.64
N GLN A 388 25.50 -3.73 -10.56
CA GLN A 388 26.03 -2.48 -10.04
C GLN A 388 25.67 -1.31 -10.95
N VAL A 389 25.79 -1.45 -12.28
CA VAL A 389 25.34 -0.43 -13.25
C VAL A 389 23.85 -0.13 -13.11
N LYS A 390 23.02 -1.16 -12.87
CA LYS A 390 21.58 -0.98 -12.62
C LYS A 390 21.35 -0.16 -11.35
N GLU A 391 21.98 -0.55 -10.25
CA GLU A 391 21.84 0.10 -8.94
C GLU A 391 22.31 1.56 -8.99
N ASP A 392 23.47 1.83 -9.60
CA ASP A 392 24.03 3.18 -9.75
C ASP A 392 23.11 4.07 -10.61
N MET A 393 22.56 3.54 -11.70
CA MET A 393 21.60 4.28 -12.53
C MET A 393 20.29 4.55 -11.77
N GLU A 394 19.81 3.58 -11.00
CA GLU A 394 18.58 3.70 -10.21
C GLU A 394 18.74 4.57 -8.98
N SER A 395 19.94 4.72 -8.42
CA SER A 395 20.21 5.72 -7.38
C SER A 395 20.27 7.12 -7.99
N ASP A 396 21.04 7.30 -9.07
CA ASP A 396 21.41 8.60 -9.60
C ASP A 396 20.28 9.29 -10.39
N ARG A 397 19.41 8.52 -11.04
CA ARG A 397 18.41 9.08 -11.98
C ARG A 397 17.05 9.29 -11.32
N GLY A 398 16.35 10.34 -11.76
CA GLY A 398 14.96 10.60 -11.37
C GLY A 398 13.98 9.60 -11.96
N TYR A 399 12.78 9.49 -11.36
CA TYR A 399 11.73 8.57 -11.80
C TYR A 399 11.32 8.78 -13.27
N GLU A 400 11.04 10.02 -13.68
CA GLU A 400 10.57 10.30 -15.05
C GLU A 400 11.62 9.97 -16.13
N GLU A 401 12.91 10.11 -15.81
CA GLU A 401 13.98 9.71 -16.71
C GLU A 401 14.04 8.20 -16.85
N LEU A 402 14.07 7.47 -15.73
CA LEU A 402 14.11 6.00 -15.73
C LEU A 402 12.86 5.39 -16.38
N LYS A 403 11.70 6.00 -16.18
CA LYS A 403 10.44 5.62 -16.84
C LYS A 403 10.49 5.75 -18.36
N THR A 404 11.34 6.64 -18.89
CA THR A 404 11.52 6.81 -20.33
C THR A 404 12.55 5.82 -20.89
N LEU A 405 13.52 5.42 -20.07
CA LEU A 405 14.60 4.49 -20.44
C LEU A 405 14.21 3.01 -20.29
N ARG A 406 13.32 2.70 -19.34
CA ARG A 406 12.66 1.40 -19.19
C ARG A 406 11.51 1.30 -20.18
#